data_AF-A0A164IKL4-F1
#
_entry.id   AF-A0A164IKL4-F1
#
_cell.length_a   1.000
_cell.length_b   1.000
_cell.length_c   1.000
_cell.angle_alpha   90.00
_cell.angle_beta   90.00
_cell.angle_gamma   90.00
#
_symmetry.space_group_name_H-M   'P 1'
#
loop_
_entity.id
_entity.type
_entity.pdbx_description
1 polymer ?
#
loop_
_entity_poly.entity_id
_entity_poly.type
_entity_poly.pdbx_seq_one_letter_code
_entity_poly.pdbx_strand_id
1 'polypeptide(L)'
;MTAVQPPTREQVADTAAVLAQLGVPSGFSASAASKVMRQQLGRGVGTTRAGWAQKVRRGAMALHDIPAASAPQAREPGAPRSQPHQHSLFKPPLPIESLIDERLVGAACRGHHELFDPPRHGERDERFELRVAEAAELCAQCPVLAACDDAARELGRRAYGIWAGKARNQSVQRKATV
;
A
#
# COMPACT_ATOMS: atom_id res chain seq x y z
N MET A 1 23.92 -1.27 -4.95
CA MET A 1 22.59 -1.81 -5.29
C MET A 1 22.80 -2.98 -6.24
N THR A 2 22.56 -4.20 -5.79
CA THR A 2 22.78 -5.42 -6.57
C THR A 2 21.70 -5.53 -7.65
N ALA A 3 22.09 -5.69 -8.91
CA ALA A 3 21.14 -5.91 -10.00
C ALA A 3 20.42 -7.26 -9.77
N VAL A 4 19.09 -7.26 -9.70
CA VAL A 4 18.30 -8.50 -9.62
C VAL A 4 18.34 -9.17 -10.99
N GLN A 5 19.01 -10.31 -11.09
CA GLN A 5 19.04 -11.09 -12.32
C GLN A 5 17.67 -11.73 -12.60
N PRO A 6 17.23 -11.78 -13.87
CA PRO A 6 16.02 -12.50 -14.24
C PRO A 6 16.16 -14.01 -13.98
N PRO A 7 15.05 -14.73 -13.71
CA PRO A 7 15.10 -16.16 -13.43
C PRO A 7 15.46 -16.96 -14.69
N THR A 8 16.26 -18.00 -14.52
CA THR A 8 16.68 -18.88 -15.62
C THR A 8 15.53 -19.77 -16.11
N ARG A 9 15.66 -20.33 -17.32
CA ARG A 9 14.71 -21.31 -17.87
C ARG A 9 14.50 -22.50 -16.92
N GLU A 10 15.59 -23.05 -16.39
CA GLU A 10 15.57 -24.15 -15.42
C GLU A 10 14.82 -23.74 -14.15
N GLN A 11 15.14 -22.58 -13.60
CA GLN A 11 14.46 -22.05 -12.42
C GLN A 11 12.93 -21.91 -12.64
N VAL A 12 12.51 -21.46 -13.81
CA VAL A 12 11.08 -21.34 -14.15
C VAL A 12 10.43 -22.71 -14.34
N ALA A 13 11.12 -23.64 -15.01
CA ALA A 13 10.64 -25.02 -15.18
C ALA A 13 10.46 -25.72 -13.84
N ASP A 14 11.43 -25.62 -12.93
CA ASP A 14 11.34 -26.19 -11.58
C ASP A 14 10.16 -25.61 -10.81
N THR A 15 9.96 -24.29 -10.87
CA THR A 15 8.83 -23.65 -10.20
C THR A 15 7.50 -24.07 -10.81
N ALA A 16 7.44 -24.28 -12.13
CA ALA A 16 6.24 -24.80 -12.78
C ALA A 16 5.93 -26.22 -12.32
N ALA A 17 6.94 -27.09 -12.22
CA ALA A 17 6.80 -28.46 -11.74
C ALA A 17 6.33 -28.51 -10.28
N VAL A 18 6.95 -27.72 -9.41
CA VAL A 18 6.57 -27.62 -7.99
C VAL A 18 5.14 -27.12 -7.84
N LEU A 19 4.74 -26.05 -8.55
CA LEU A 19 3.36 -25.56 -8.49
C LEU A 19 2.34 -26.59 -8.99
N ALA A 20 2.70 -27.44 -9.95
CA ALA A 20 1.85 -28.53 -10.39
C ALA A 20 1.71 -29.63 -9.31
N GLN A 21 2.81 -30.02 -8.67
CA GLN A 21 2.82 -31.00 -7.57
C GLN A 21 1.98 -30.52 -6.37
N LEU A 22 2.01 -29.23 -6.06
CA LEU A 22 1.22 -28.61 -5.00
C LEU A 22 -0.26 -28.38 -5.39
N GLY A 23 -0.67 -28.74 -6.61
CA GLY A 23 -2.05 -28.57 -7.09
C GLY A 23 -2.47 -27.11 -7.26
N VAL A 24 -1.53 -26.16 -7.38
CA VAL A 24 -1.86 -24.73 -7.53
C VAL A 24 -2.49 -24.50 -8.90
N PRO A 25 -3.66 -23.86 -9.04
CA PRO A 25 -4.26 -23.59 -10.35
C PRO A 25 -3.37 -22.69 -11.23
N SER A 26 -3.28 -22.99 -12.53
CA SER A 26 -2.45 -22.25 -13.49
C SER A 26 -2.94 -20.81 -13.75
N GLY A 27 -4.19 -20.51 -13.41
CA GLY A 27 -4.79 -19.17 -13.50
C GLY A 27 -4.55 -18.26 -12.29
N PHE A 28 -3.84 -18.72 -11.26
CA PHE A 28 -3.52 -17.87 -10.12
C PHE A 28 -2.63 -16.70 -10.52
N SER A 29 -2.61 -15.64 -9.71
CA SER A 29 -1.63 -14.57 -9.88
C SER A 29 -0.24 -15.01 -9.40
N ALA A 30 0.79 -14.33 -9.87
CA ALA A 30 2.18 -14.57 -9.46
C ALA A 30 2.35 -14.50 -7.93
N SER A 31 1.76 -13.48 -7.30
CA SER A 31 1.81 -13.29 -5.85
C SER A 31 1.06 -14.38 -5.09
N ALA A 32 -0.07 -14.86 -5.62
CA ALA A 32 -0.82 -15.96 -5.02
C ALA A 32 -0.03 -17.28 -5.07
N ALA A 33 0.57 -17.62 -6.21
CA ALA A 33 1.43 -18.81 -6.33
C ALA A 33 2.67 -18.72 -5.42
N SER A 34 3.37 -17.58 -5.40
CA SER A 34 4.51 -17.36 -4.48
C SER A 34 4.11 -17.51 -3.01
N LYS A 35 2.89 -17.10 -2.64
CA LYS A 35 2.38 -17.23 -1.26
C LYS A 35 2.11 -18.70 -0.90
N VAL A 36 1.49 -19.47 -1.79
CA VAL A 36 1.25 -20.91 -1.56
C VAL A 36 2.57 -21.67 -1.38
N MET A 37 3.57 -21.41 -2.24
CA MET A 37 4.90 -22.03 -2.08
C MET A 37 5.54 -21.68 -0.74
N ARG A 38 5.45 -20.43 -0.29
CA ARG A 38 5.96 -20.03 1.02
C ARG A 38 5.26 -20.75 2.17
N GLN A 39 3.95 -20.94 2.07
CA GLN A 39 3.16 -21.60 3.11
C GLN A 39 3.43 -23.10 3.19
N GLN A 40 3.55 -23.78 2.04
CA GLN A 40 3.67 -25.24 2.01
C GLN A 40 5.13 -25.73 2.06
N LEU A 41 6.09 -24.95 1.55
CA LEU A 41 7.51 -25.35 1.47
C LEU A 41 8.41 -24.53 2.41
N GLY A 42 7.84 -23.58 3.17
CA GLY A 42 8.60 -22.65 4.02
C GLY A 42 9.50 -21.67 3.24
N ARG A 43 9.50 -21.73 1.90
CA ARG A 43 10.33 -20.89 1.01
C ARG A 43 9.48 -20.35 -0.14
N GLY A 44 9.53 -19.04 -0.35
CA GLY A 44 8.87 -18.38 -1.48
C GLY A 44 9.83 -18.11 -2.64
N VAL A 45 9.27 -17.96 -3.84
CA VAL A 45 10.01 -17.47 -5.03
C VAL A 45 9.59 -16.05 -5.36
N GLY A 46 10.45 -15.30 -6.05
CA GLY A 46 10.11 -13.98 -6.57
C GLY A 46 8.93 -14.01 -7.54
N THR A 47 8.14 -12.94 -7.57
CA THR A 47 6.90 -12.85 -8.37
C THR A 47 7.16 -12.97 -9.87
N THR A 48 8.29 -12.50 -10.38
CA THR A 48 8.67 -12.70 -11.79
C THR A 48 8.80 -14.18 -12.14
N ARG A 49 9.51 -14.96 -11.30
CA ARG A 49 9.69 -16.40 -11.47
C ARG A 49 8.37 -17.17 -11.37
N ALA A 50 7.53 -16.85 -10.38
CA ALA A 50 6.20 -17.45 -10.23
C ALA A 50 5.27 -17.12 -11.41
N GLY A 51 5.27 -15.87 -11.86
CA GLY A 51 4.44 -15.43 -12.98
C GLY A 51 4.85 -16.11 -14.30
N TRP A 52 6.15 -16.26 -14.55
CA TRP A 52 6.66 -16.98 -15.72
C TRP A 52 6.28 -18.48 -15.65
N ALA A 53 6.41 -19.11 -14.48
CA ALA A 53 6.02 -20.51 -14.28
C ALA A 53 4.52 -20.73 -14.54
N GLN A 54 3.65 -19.83 -14.08
CA GLN A 54 2.21 -19.91 -14.35
C GLN A 54 1.89 -19.73 -15.84
N LYS A 55 2.55 -18.79 -16.53
CA LYS A 55 2.40 -18.61 -17.99
C LYS A 55 2.79 -19.86 -18.77
N VAL A 56 3.88 -20.53 -18.40
CA VAL A 56 4.29 -21.81 -18.99
C VAL A 56 3.23 -22.88 -18.76
N ARG A 57 2.73 -23.03 -17.52
CA ARG A 57 1.72 -24.05 -17.18
C ARG A 57 0.38 -23.86 -17.90
N ARG A 58 0.01 -22.63 -18.26
CA ARG A 58 -1.21 -22.34 -19.04
C ARG A 58 -0.97 -22.26 -20.56
N GLY A 59 0.23 -22.60 -21.03
CA GLY A 59 0.60 -22.54 -22.45
C GLY A 59 0.70 -21.13 -23.04
N ALA A 60 0.72 -20.09 -22.20
CA ALA A 60 0.80 -18.69 -22.66
C ALA A 60 2.24 -18.17 -22.83
N MET A 61 3.25 -19.03 -22.60
CA MET A 61 4.66 -18.74 -22.83
C MET A 61 5.41 -20.06 -22.98
N ALA A 62 6.25 -20.21 -24.01
CA ALA A 62 7.07 -21.40 -24.14
C ALA A 62 8.35 -21.29 -23.29
N LEU A 63 8.87 -22.41 -22.79
CA LEU A 63 10.10 -22.42 -22.01
C LEU A 63 11.32 -21.91 -22.81
N HIS A 64 11.31 -22.04 -24.13
CA HIS A 64 12.38 -21.53 -25.00
C HIS A 64 12.31 -20.01 -25.22
N ASP A 65 11.18 -19.37 -24.93
CA ASP A 65 11.01 -17.91 -24.97
C ASP A 65 11.60 -17.23 -23.72
N ILE A 66 11.95 -18.00 -22.69
CA ILE A 66 12.60 -17.50 -21.50
C ILE A 66 14.04 -17.18 -21.86
N PRO A 67 14.48 -15.90 -21.70
CA PRO A 67 15.83 -15.52 -22.06
C PRO A 67 16.82 -16.42 -21.31
N ALA A 68 17.69 -17.11 -22.05
CA ALA A 68 18.83 -17.80 -21.47
C ALA A 68 19.58 -16.77 -20.64
N ALA A 69 19.86 -17.11 -19.37
CA ALA A 69 20.53 -16.21 -18.44
C ALA A 69 21.75 -15.63 -19.15
N SER A 70 21.66 -14.37 -19.57
CA SER A 70 22.79 -13.75 -20.24
C SER A 70 23.89 -13.71 -19.19
N ALA A 71 25.08 -14.20 -19.55
CA ALA A 71 26.29 -13.97 -18.76
C ALA A 71 26.29 -12.50 -18.29
N PRO A 72 26.78 -12.19 -17.08
CA PRO A 72 26.80 -10.82 -16.58
C PRO A 72 27.41 -9.96 -17.67
N GLN A 73 26.59 -9.11 -18.31
CA GLN A 73 27.09 -8.25 -19.37
C GLN A 73 28.16 -7.41 -18.72
N ALA A 74 29.42 -7.64 -19.11
CA ALA A 74 30.50 -6.73 -18.78
C ALA A 74 30.01 -5.36 -19.21
N ARG A 75 29.81 -4.46 -18.24
CA ARG A 75 29.39 -3.11 -18.54
C ARG A 75 30.44 -2.53 -19.47
N GLU A 76 30.07 -2.26 -20.71
CA GLU A 76 30.90 -1.46 -21.62
C GLU A 76 31.26 -0.16 -20.88
N PRO A 77 32.56 0.14 -20.66
CA PRO A 77 32.97 1.40 -20.05
C PRO A 77 32.60 2.52 -21.02
N GLY A 78 31.51 3.22 -20.76
CA GLY A 78 31.08 4.37 -21.57
C GLY A 78 29.68 4.27 -22.18
N ALA A 79 28.93 3.19 -21.97
CA ALA A 79 27.51 3.19 -22.31
C ALA A 79 26.83 4.37 -21.57
N PRO A 80 26.11 5.28 -22.27
CA PRO A 80 25.44 6.39 -21.61
C PRO A 80 24.52 5.79 -20.56
N ARG A 81 24.70 6.21 -19.30
CA ARG A 81 23.78 5.88 -18.21
C ARG A 81 22.38 6.01 -18.78
N SER A 82 21.60 4.92 -18.74
CA SER A 82 20.17 4.97 -19.06
C SER A 82 19.64 6.25 -18.43
N GLN A 83 19.10 7.14 -19.27
CA GLN A 83 18.68 8.47 -18.85
C GLN A 83 17.98 8.32 -17.51
N PRO A 84 18.38 9.08 -16.46
CA PRO A 84 17.70 8.99 -15.18
C PRO A 84 16.22 9.09 -15.49
N HIS A 85 15.43 8.09 -15.03
CA HIS A 85 13.99 8.02 -15.27
C HIS A 85 13.47 9.43 -15.22
N GLN A 86 13.10 9.97 -16.39
CA GLN A 86 12.66 11.34 -16.45
C GLN A 86 11.46 11.34 -15.51
N HIS A 87 11.57 11.99 -14.34
CA HIS A 87 10.42 12.34 -13.50
C HIS A 87 9.61 13.40 -14.23
N SER A 88 9.32 13.16 -15.50
CA SER A 88 8.40 13.94 -16.29
C SER A 88 7.05 13.64 -15.68
N LEU A 89 6.46 14.69 -15.09
CA LEU A 89 5.15 14.77 -14.45
C LEU A 89 5.08 14.58 -12.93
N PHE A 90 6.17 14.62 -12.16
CA PHE A 90 6.00 14.96 -10.74
C PHE A 90 5.73 16.46 -10.63
N LYS A 91 4.46 16.85 -10.83
CA LYS A 91 3.99 18.18 -10.41
C LYS A 91 4.34 18.25 -8.93
N PRO A 92 5.23 19.16 -8.49
CA PRO A 92 5.57 19.23 -7.07
C PRO A 92 4.26 19.38 -6.31
N PRO A 93 4.11 18.72 -5.15
CA PRO A 93 2.94 18.95 -4.32
C PRO A 93 2.80 20.45 -4.13
N LEU A 94 1.55 20.91 -4.09
CA LEU A 94 1.27 22.28 -3.76
C LEU A 94 2.08 22.68 -2.51
N PRO A 95 2.58 23.92 -2.42
CA PRO A 95 3.30 24.38 -1.23
C PRO A 95 2.48 24.06 0.02
N ILE A 96 3.12 23.59 1.09
CA ILE A 96 2.43 23.05 2.28
C ILE A 96 1.46 24.09 2.84
N GLU A 97 1.83 25.36 2.76
CA GLU A 97 1.02 26.52 3.15
C GLU A 97 -0.34 26.55 2.46
N SER A 98 -0.40 26.18 1.17
CA SER A 98 -1.67 26.12 0.42
C SER A 98 -2.56 24.93 0.75
N LEU A 99 -2.07 23.98 1.56
CA LEU A 99 -2.87 22.88 2.10
C LEU A 99 -3.52 23.24 3.44
N ILE A 100 -3.13 24.37 4.05
CA ILE A 100 -3.69 24.85 5.31
C ILE A 100 -5.00 25.58 5.00
N ASP A 101 -6.09 25.14 5.61
CA ASP A 101 -7.32 25.92 5.64
C ASP A 101 -7.14 27.03 6.68
N GLU A 102 -7.03 28.27 6.21
CA GLU A 102 -6.82 29.46 7.05
C GLU A 102 -7.91 29.61 8.14
N ARG A 103 -9.13 29.09 7.90
CA ARG A 103 -10.21 29.12 8.89
C ARG A 103 -9.92 28.25 10.11
N LEU A 104 -8.99 27.31 10.00
CA LEU A 104 -8.61 26.37 11.06
C LEU A 104 -7.33 26.80 11.80
N VAL A 105 -6.74 27.94 11.42
CA VAL A 105 -5.63 28.54 12.17
C VAL A 105 -6.12 28.87 13.58
N GLY A 106 -5.38 28.39 14.58
CA GLY A 106 -5.78 28.53 16.00
C GLY A 106 -6.46 27.30 16.59
N ALA A 107 -6.66 26.23 15.82
CA ALA A 107 -7.25 25.00 16.35
C ALA A 107 -6.51 24.43 17.56
N ALA A 108 -7.26 24.12 18.63
CA ALA A 108 -6.73 23.53 19.86
C ALA A 108 -6.14 22.13 19.66
N CYS A 109 -6.58 21.40 18.63
CA CYS A 109 -6.08 20.07 18.30
C CYS A 109 -4.68 20.06 17.64
N ARG A 110 -4.09 21.22 17.37
CA ARG A 110 -2.77 21.30 16.74
C ARG A 110 -1.71 20.62 17.63
N GLY A 111 -0.99 19.65 17.07
CA GLY A 111 -0.02 18.83 17.81
C GLY A 111 -0.59 17.52 18.35
N HIS A 112 -1.92 17.37 18.44
CA HIS A 112 -2.59 16.19 19.00
C HIS A 112 -3.17 15.25 17.95
N HIS A 113 -2.63 15.25 16.72
CA HIS A 113 -3.15 14.51 15.56
C HIS A 113 -3.49 13.04 15.85
N GLU A 114 -2.71 12.40 16.71
CA GLU A 114 -2.90 11.01 17.12
C GLU A 114 -4.27 10.71 17.75
N LEU A 115 -4.91 11.69 18.39
CA LEU A 115 -6.26 11.58 18.94
C LEU A 115 -7.33 11.65 17.84
N PHE A 116 -7.07 12.40 16.77
CA PHE A 116 -8.03 12.71 15.70
C PHE A 116 -7.93 11.74 14.53
N ASP A 117 -6.86 10.95 14.47
CA ASP A 117 -6.67 9.94 13.45
C ASP A 117 -7.75 8.84 13.51
N PRO A 118 -8.01 8.17 12.38
CA PRO A 118 -8.88 7.01 12.32
C PRO A 118 -8.43 5.85 13.24
N PRO A 119 -9.25 4.80 13.41
CA PRO A 119 -8.83 3.59 14.10
C PRO A 119 -7.55 3.02 13.49
N ARG A 120 -6.58 2.68 14.34
CA ARG A 120 -5.33 2.05 13.92
C ARG A 120 -5.54 0.55 13.72
N HIS A 121 -4.73 -0.06 12.85
CA HIS A 121 -4.81 -1.51 12.64
C HIS A 121 -4.51 -2.27 13.95
N GLY A 122 -5.49 -3.04 14.44
CA GLY A 122 -5.38 -3.78 15.69
C GLY A 122 -5.57 -2.94 16.96
N GLU A 123 -6.05 -1.70 16.84
CA GLU A 123 -6.52 -0.92 18.00
C GLU A 123 -7.75 -1.60 18.61
N ARG A 124 -7.77 -1.72 19.94
CA ARG A 124 -8.94 -2.23 20.66
C ARG A 124 -10.02 -1.16 20.72
N ASP A 125 -11.29 -1.58 20.66
CA ASP A 125 -12.44 -0.69 20.66
C ASP A 125 -12.45 0.25 21.87
N GLU A 126 -12.19 -0.25 23.08
CA GLU A 126 -12.12 0.56 24.31
C GLU A 126 -11.07 1.69 24.21
N ARG A 127 -9.92 1.39 23.60
CA ARG A 127 -8.83 2.36 23.44
C ARG A 127 -9.19 3.41 22.40
N PHE A 128 -9.89 3.00 21.34
CA PHE A 128 -10.42 3.90 20.34
C PHE A 128 -11.50 4.81 20.95
N GLU A 129 -12.44 4.27 21.72
CA GLU A 129 -13.50 5.04 22.40
C GLU A 129 -12.94 6.09 23.37
N LEU A 130 -11.96 5.72 24.20
CA LEU A 130 -11.28 6.66 25.09
C LEU A 130 -10.64 7.81 24.33
N ARG A 131 -9.96 7.49 23.23
CA ARG A 131 -9.30 8.47 22.37
C ARG A 131 -10.30 9.40 21.67
N VAL A 132 -11.46 8.86 21.25
CA VAL A 132 -12.56 9.64 20.68
C VAL A 132 -13.17 10.57 21.72
N ALA A 133 -13.37 10.10 22.95
CA ALA A 133 -13.89 10.92 24.05
C ALA A 133 -12.94 12.08 24.38
N GLU A 134 -11.64 11.80 24.50
CA GLU A 134 -10.61 12.81 24.73
C GLU A 134 -10.56 13.86 23.60
N ALA A 135 -10.61 13.41 22.34
CA ALA A 135 -10.67 14.30 21.19
C ALA A 135 -11.94 15.18 21.20
N ALA A 136 -13.07 14.64 21.62
CA ALA A 136 -14.33 15.39 21.72
C ALA A 136 -14.28 16.47 22.81
N GLU A 137 -13.67 16.19 23.96
CA GLU A 137 -13.46 17.17 25.04
C GLU A 137 -12.55 18.32 24.59
N LEU A 138 -11.48 18.02 23.84
CA LEU A 138 -10.61 19.05 23.27
C LEU A 138 -11.36 19.88 22.20
N CYS A 139 -12.17 19.23 21.37
CA CYS A 139 -13.01 19.93 20.40
C CYS A 139 -14.03 20.87 21.04
N ALA A 140 -14.63 20.49 22.17
CA ALA A 140 -15.64 21.30 22.87
C ALA A 140 -15.12 22.68 23.30
N GLN A 141 -13.81 22.80 23.51
CA GLN A 141 -13.13 24.03 23.92
C GLN A 141 -12.43 24.73 22.75
N CYS A 142 -12.52 24.19 21.53
CA CYS A 142 -11.75 24.65 20.39
C CYS A 142 -12.34 25.96 19.81
N PRO A 143 -11.54 27.04 19.65
CA PRO A 143 -12.06 28.34 19.19
C PRO A 143 -12.54 28.32 17.74
N VAL A 144 -12.12 27.34 16.94
CA VAL A 144 -12.51 27.21 15.52
C VAL A 144 -13.53 26.09 15.28
N LEU A 145 -14.26 25.66 16.31
CA LEU A 145 -15.17 24.51 16.24
C LEU A 145 -16.19 24.63 15.10
N ALA A 146 -16.83 25.80 14.95
CA ALA A 146 -17.81 26.04 13.88
C ALA A 146 -17.18 25.95 12.48
N ALA A 147 -16.04 26.63 12.27
CA ALA A 147 -15.31 26.58 11.01
C ALA A 147 -14.81 25.16 10.68
N CYS A 148 -14.43 24.37 11.70
CA CYS A 148 -14.06 22.97 11.54
C CYS A 148 -15.25 22.11 11.09
N ASP A 149 -16.46 22.36 11.60
CA ASP A 149 -17.66 21.65 11.17
C ASP A 149 -18.00 21.97 9.71
N ASP A 150 -17.88 23.23 9.31
CA ASP A 150 -18.11 23.68 7.93
C ASP A 150 -17.10 23.05 6.96
N ALA A 151 -15.80 23.11 7.28
CA ALA A 151 -14.74 22.48 6.50
C ALA A 151 -14.98 20.96 6.37
N ALA A 152 -15.39 20.30 7.45
CA ALA A 152 -15.71 18.87 7.41
C ALA A 152 -16.90 18.54 6.49
N ARG A 153 -17.92 19.41 6.45
CA ARG A 153 -19.08 19.26 5.57
C ARG A 153 -18.70 19.45 4.11
N GLU A 154 -17.88 20.46 3.80
CA GLU A 154 -17.34 20.70 2.46
C GLU A 154 -16.47 19.53 1.96
N LEU A 155 -15.65 18.94 2.84
CA LEU A 155 -14.84 17.77 2.53
C LEU A 155 -15.68 16.49 2.33
N GLY A 156 -16.84 16.41 2.97
CA GLY A 156 -17.76 15.28 2.88
C GLY A 156 -17.09 13.96 3.28
N ARG A 157 -17.06 12.97 2.37
CA ARG A 157 -16.41 11.67 2.61
C ARG A 157 -14.89 11.78 2.80
N ARG A 158 -14.26 12.91 2.47
CA ARG A 158 -12.81 13.09 2.69
C ARG A 158 -12.47 13.51 4.12
N ALA A 159 -13.45 13.96 4.91
CA ALA A 159 -13.27 14.23 6.34
C ALA A 159 -13.24 12.91 7.13
N TYR A 160 -12.09 12.23 7.10
CA TYR A 160 -11.86 10.99 7.82
C TYR A 160 -11.25 11.25 9.20
N GLY A 161 -11.58 10.42 10.20
CA GLY A 161 -11.14 10.60 11.58
C GLY A 161 -12.16 11.36 12.43
N ILE A 162 -11.70 12.26 13.30
CA ILE A 162 -12.54 13.08 14.17
C ILE A 162 -12.48 14.54 13.71
N TRP A 163 -13.65 15.13 13.48
CA TRP A 163 -13.80 16.52 13.04
C TRP A 163 -14.93 17.17 13.82
N ALA A 164 -14.69 18.37 14.34
CA ALA A 164 -15.65 19.10 15.17
C ALA A 164 -16.28 18.23 16.28
N GLY A 165 -15.44 17.43 16.96
CA GLY A 165 -15.83 16.54 18.05
C GLY A 165 -16.60 15.28 17.61
N LYS A 166 -16.68 14.98 16.31
CA LYS A 166 -17.47 13.86 15.78
C LYS A 166 -16.61 12.93 14.92
N ALA A 167 -16.78 11.63 15.13
CA ALA A 167 -16.29 10.60 14.23
C ALA A 167 -16.95 10.73 12.83
N ARG A 168 -16.16 10.92 11.77
CA ARG A 168 -16.65 11.11 10.39
C ARG A 168 -16.03 10.13 9.39
N ASN A 169 -16.88 9.73 8.44
CA ASN A 169 -16.57 8.81 7.33
C ASN A 169 -15.85 7.51 7.76
N GLN A 170 -16.07 7.10 9.01
CA GLN A 170 -15.57 5.84 9.54
C GLN A 170 -16.52 4.76 9.03
N SER A 171 -16.21 4.11 7.91
CA SER A 171 -16.95 2.93 7.40
C SER A 171 -16.78 1.69 8.31
N VAL A 172 -16.60 1.92 9.61
CA VAL A 172 -16.59 0.98 10.72
C VAL A 172 -17.51 1.54 11.82
N GLN A 173 -18.73 1.97 11.47
CA GLN A 173 -19.85 1.85 12.42
C GLN A 173 -20.17 0.36 12.55
N ARG A 174 -19.33 -0.40 13.25
CA ARG A 174 -19.62 -1.81 13.54
C ARG A 174 -20.38 -1.89 14.86
N LYS A 175 -21.71 -1.80 14.70
CA LYS A 175 -22.78 -2.25 15.61
C LYS A 175 -22.69 -1.75 17.06
N ALA A 176 -23.41 -0.66 17.34
CA ALA A 176 -24.16 -0.61 18.59
C ALA A 176 -25.18 -1.76 18.55
N THR A 177 -24.96 -2.82 19.32
CA THR A 177 -25.96 -3.85 19.59
C THR A 177 -26.02 -4.05 21.08
N VAL A 178 -27.15 -3.60 21.64
CA VAL A 178 -27.90 -3.98 22.86
C VAL A 178 -27.13 -4.64 23.98
#